data_AF-A0A6P0YXD9-F1
#
_entry.id   AF-A0A6P0YXD9-F1
#
_cell.length_a   1.000
_cell.length_b   1.000
_cell.length_c   1.000
_cell.angle_alpha   90.00
_cell.angle_beta   90.00
_cell.angle_gamma   90.00
#
_symmetry.space_group_name_H-M   'P 1'
#
loop_
_entity.id
_entity.type
_entity.pdbx_description
1 polymer ?
#
loop_
_entity_poly.entity_id
_entity_poly.type
_entity_poly.pdbx_seq_one_letter_code
_entity_poly.pdbx_strand_id
1 'polypeptide(L)'
;MSSTVARPAIDFSAYLFALLAWKESLRINQRYEAEQKRQNRTIKVILHSDLKDIELPFELRRMEFSRAEVCGRIGMIPMKEKGKRYSIKFLNTPEFLHEVNRIVDAIGDETLIIECSEAEIKQFDISEKNNWFRLGL
;
A
#
# COMPACT_ATOMS: atom_id res chain seq x y z
N MET A 1 9.46 -56.30 43.32
CA MET A 1 10.10 -56.43 42.00
C MET A 1 10.13 -55.05 41.38
N SER A 2 11.35 -54.51 41.25
CA SER A 2 11.63 -53.16 40.74
C SER A 2 11.86 -53.22 39.23
N SER A 3 11.24 -52.30 38.50
CA SER A 3 11.93 -51.53 37.44
C SER A 3 11.08 -50.32 37.07
N THR A 4 11.26 -49.26 37.85
CA THR A 4 11.06 -47.87 37.45
C THR A 4 12.04 -47.53 36.32
N VAL A 5 11.80 -46.40 35.66
CA VAL A 5 12.71 -45.65 34.77
C VAL A 5 12.56 -45.90 33.26
N ALA A 6 11.54 -45.25 32.70
CA ALA A 6 11.58 -44.71 31.34
C ALA A 6 10.65 -43.47 31.26
N ARG A 7 11.01 -42.38 31.94
CA ARG A 7 10.31 -41.08 31.87
C ARG A 7 11.15 -39.81 31.65
N PRO A 8 12.50 -39.77 31.78
CA PRO A 8 13.23 -38.49 31.65
C PRO A 8 13.56 -38.07 30.20
N ALA A 9 13.55 -39.00 29.22
CA ALA A 9 13.93 -38.69 27.83
C ALA A 9 12.84 -37.90 27.07
N ILE A 10 11.58 -38.04 27.48
CA ILE A 10 10.43 -37.34 26.88
C ILE A 10 10.43 -35.86 27.32
N ASP A 11 10.85 -35.56 28.55
CA ASP A 11 10.85 -34.20 29.09
C ASP A 11 11.98 -33.33 28.51
N PHE A 12 13.16 -33.89 28.29
CA PHE A 12 14.28 -33.16 27.69
C PHE A 12 14.04 -32.80 26.22
N SER A 13 13.47 -33.74 25.45
CA SER A 13 13.12 -33.48 24.05
C SER A 13 12.03 -32.40 23.95
N ALA A 14 11.00 -32.46 24.80
CA ALA A 14 9.98 -31.41 24.90
C ALA A 14 10.58 -30.03 25.24
N TYR A 15 11.53 -29.97 26.19
CA TYR A 15 12.23 -28.74 26.55
C TYR A 15 13.08 -28.19 25.38
N LEU A 16 13.79 -29.05 24.67
CA LEU A 16 14.56 -28.66 23.47
C LEU A 16 13.64 -28.13 22.36
N PHE A 17 12.53 -28.81 22.08
CA PHE A 17 11.54 -28.35 21.10
C PHE A 17 10.93 -27.01 21.52
N ALA A 18 10.64 -26.80 22.80
CA ALA A 18 10.13 -25.52 23.31
C ALA A 18 11.14 -24.38 23.13
N LEU A 19 12.43 -24.61 23.40
CA LEU A 19 13.49 -23.61 23.17
C LEU A 19 13.67 -23.29 21.68
N LEU A 20 13.64 -24.31 20.81
CA LEU A 20 13.73 -24.11 19.36
C LEU A 20 12.51 -23.35 18.83
N ALA A 21 11.31 -23.70 19.30
CA ALA A 21 10.07 -23.01 18.95
C ALA A 21 10.07 -21.55 19.42
N TRP A 22 10.57 -21.27 20.63
CA TRP A 22 10.74 -19.90 21.12
C TRP A 22 11.69 -19.09 20.23
N LYS A 23 12.85 -19.67 19.89
CA LYS A 23 13.83 -19.00 19.01
C LYS A 23 13.24 -18.71 17.63
N GLU A 24 12.47 -19.64 17.07
CA GLU A 24 11.78 -19.42 15.80
C GLU A 24 10.66 -18.38 15.92
N SER A 25 9.88 -18.40 17.01
CA SER A 25 8.85 -17.41 17.29
C SER A 25 9.42 -15.98 17.35
N LEU A 26 10.59 -15.79 17.96
CA LEU A 26 11.27 -14.49 17.95
C LEU A 26 11.62 -14.02 16.53
N ARG A 27 12.06 -14.92 15.64
CA ARG A 27 12.33 -14.57 14.23
C ARG A 27 11.06 -14.24 13.46
N ILE A 28 9.99 -15.00 13.69
CA ILE A 28 8.68 -14.76 13.07
C ILE A 28 8.15 -13.39 13.47
N ASN A 29 8.25 -13.02 14.75
CA ASN A 29 7.82 -11.71 15.23
C ASN A 29 8.59 -10.58 14.55
N GLN A 30 9.92 -10.72 14.41
CA GLN A 30 10.73 -9.73 13.68
C GLN A 30 10.30 -9.59 12.20
N ARG A 31 10.04 -10.71 11.52
CA ARG A 31 9.54 -10.70 10.13
C ARG A 31 8.15 -10.05 10.04
N TYR A 32 7.28 -10.38 10.98
CA TYR A 32 5.94 -9.81 11.06
C TYR A 32 5.97 -8.30 11.28
N GLU A 33 6.80 -7.82 12.21
CA GLU A 33 6.99 -6.37 12.43
C GLU A 33 7.58 -5.67 11.19
N ALA A 34 8.55 -6.29 10.52
CA ALA A 34 9.13 -5.73 9.30
C ALA A 34 8.10 -5.64 8.17
N GLU A 35 7.28 -6.67 8.01
CA GLU A 35 6.22 -6.70 7.00
C GLU A 35 5.11 -5.71 7.33
N GLN A 36 4.68 -5.61 8.59
CA GLN A 36 3.74 -4.58 9.02
C GLN A 36 4.28 -3.17 8.75
N LYS A 37 5.57 -2.92 9.05
CA LYS A 37 6.21 -1.63 8.75
C LYS A 37 6.20 -1.35 7.26
N ARG A 38 6.49 -2.34 6.40
CA ARG A 38 6.43 -2.22 4.94
C ARG A 38 5.01 -1.91 4.46
N GLN A 39 4.02 -2.63 4.96
CA GLN A 39 2.61 -2.49 4.58
C GLN A 39 1.98 -1.16 5.02
N ASN A 40 2.43 -0.60 6.14
CA ASN A 40 1.99 0.71 6.64
C ASN A 40 2.69 1.90 5.99
N ARG A 41 3.68 1.69 5.11
CA ARG A 41 4.29 2.80 4.36
C ARG A 41 3.28 3.43 3.43
N THR A 42 3.36 4.75 3.30
CA THR A 42 2.50 5.52 2.41
C THR A 42 3.11 5.59 1.01
N ILE A 43 2.22 5.58 0.02
CA ILE A 43 2.52 5.72 -1.40
C ILE A 43 1.89 7.04 -1.84
N LYS A 44 2.72 7.88 -2.47
CA LYS A 44 2.30 9.12 -3.09
C LYS A 44 1.76 8.86 -4.49
N VAL A 45 0.80 9.68 -4.92
CA VAL A 45 0.25 9.61 -6.27
C VAL A 45 0.43 10.96 -6.95
N ILE A 46 1.06 10.96 -8.11
CA ILE A 46 1.35 12.15 -8.90
C ILE A 46 0.65 12.04 -10.25
N LEU A 47 -0.11 13.07 -10.62
CA LEU A 47 -0.56 13.30 -11.99
C LEU A 47 0.57 14.01 -12.74
N HIS A 48 1.20 13.32 -13.69
CA HIS A 48 2.29 13.85 -14.51
C HIS A 48 1.79 14.24 -15.89
N SER A 49 2.22 15.40 -16.37
CA SER A 49 2.06 15.85 -17.76
C SER A 49 3.32 16.57 -18.22
N ASP A 50 3.43 16.81 -19.53
CA ASP A 50 4.57 17.53 -20.13
C ASP A 50 4.83 18.92 -19.53
N LEU A 51 3.81 19.57 -18.93
CA LEU A 51 3.95 20.92 -18.38
C LEU A 51 4.04 20.96 -16.86
N LYS A 52 3.53 19.96 -16.13
CA LYS A 52 3.46 20.02 -14.68
C LYS A 52 3.22 18.67 -14.01
N ASP A 53 3.68 18.62 -12.77
CA ASP A 53 3.37 17.56 -11.82
C ASP A 53 2.37 18.07 -10.79
N ILE A 54 1.34 17.29 -10.53
CA ILE A 54 0.40 17.54 -9.44
C ILE A 54 0.40 16.34 -8.51
N GLU A 55 1.00 16.52 -7.34
CA GLU A 55 0.83 15.58 -6.22
C GLU A 55 -0.62 15.66 -5.72
N LEU A 56 -1.27 14.50 -5.66
CA LEU A 56 -2.65 14.41 -5.18
C LEU A 56 -2.68 14.55 -3.65
N PRO A 57 -3.72 15.19 -3.09
CA PRO A 57 -3.79 15.50 -1.66
C PRO A 57 -4.27 14.29 -0.82
N PHE A 58 -3.85 13.09 -1.19
CA PHE A 58 -4.12 11.87 -0.43
C PHE A 58 -2.91 10.96 -0.49
N GLU A 59 -2.70 10.24 0.60
CA GLU A 59 -1.70 9.20 0.71
C GLU A 59 -2.40 7.85 0.89
N LEU A 60 -1.90 6.81 0.23
CA LEU A 60 -2.42 5.45 0.38
C LEU A 60 -1.42 4.59 1.11
N ARG A 61 -1.86 3.83 2.12
CA ARG A 61 -1.00 2.80 2.70
C ARG A 61 -0.81 1.71 1.67
N ARG A 62 0.40 1.13 1.63
CA ARG A 62 0.70 0.00 0.73
C ARG A 62 -0.27 -1.17 0.87
N MET A 63 -0.74 -1.45 2.08
CA MET A 63 -1.76 -2.50 2.30
C MET A 63 -3.15 -2.19 1.70
N GLU A 64 -3.46 -0.92 1.47
CA GLU A 64 -4.72 -0.46 0.88
C GLU A 64 -4.55 -0.15 -0.63
N PHE A 65 -3.31 -0.12 -1.10
CA PHE A 65 -2.97 0.32 -2.43
C PHE A 65 -3.42 -0.71 -3.47
N SER A 66 -4.42 -0.29 -4.26
CA SER A 66 -4.97 -1.09 -5.35
C SER A 66 -5.44 -0.17 -6.47
N ARG A 67 -5.60 -0.72 -7.66
CA ARG A 67 -6.20 0.00 -8.80
C ARG A 67 -7.56 0.61 -8.44
N ALA A 68 -8.41 -0.15 -7.75
CA ALA A 68 -9.74 0.33 -7.37
C ALA A 68 -9.66 1.51 -6.40
N GLU A 69 -8.77 1.43 -5.41
CA GLU A 69 -8.58 2.50 -4.42
C GLU A 69 -8.04 3.77 -5.07
N VAL A 70 -6.99 3.66 -5.90
CA VAL A 70 -6.44 4.80 -6.64
C VAL A 70 -7.51 5.46 -7.51
N CYS A 71 -8.24 4.68 -8.31
CA CYS A 71 -9.32 5.19 -9.15
C CYS A 71 -10.47 5.81 -8.32
N GLY A 72 -10.76 5.24 -7.15
CA GLY A 72 -11.76 5.75 -6.22
C GLY A 72 -11.38 7.12 -5.67
N ARG A 73 -10.15 7.27 -5.17
CA ARG A 73 -9.64 8.54 -4.64
C ARG A 73 -9.54 9.62 -5.70
N ILE A 74 -9.08 9.28 -6.91
CA ILE A 74 -9.11 10.21 -8.06
C ILE A 74 -10.54 10.63 -8.38
N GLY A 75 -11.50 9.70 -8.30
CA GLY A 75 -12.91 9.99 -8.51
C GLY A 75 -13.56 10.89 -7.45
N MET A 76 -12.94 11.04 -6.29
CA MET A 76 -13.38 11.97 -5.25
C MET A 76 -12.88 13.40 -5.49
N ILE A 77 -11.95 13.61 -6.42
CA ILE A 77 -11.46 14.94 -6.76
C ILE A 77 -12.60 15.72 -7.43
N PRO A 78 -12.97 16.91 -6.93
CA PRO A 78 -13.97 17.76 -7.54
C PRO A 78 -13.66 18.05 -9.01
N MET A 79 -14.66 17.85 -9.86
CA MET A 79 -14.61 18.17 -11.27
C MET A 79 -15.04 19.61 -11.48
N LYS A 80 -14.44 20.30 -12.46
CA LYS A 80 -14.91 21.64 -12.87
C LYS A 80 -16.33 21.61 -13.43
N GLU A 81 -16.71 20.51 -14.07
CA GLU A 81 -18.05 20.29 -14.61
C GLU A 81 -18.82 19.34 -13.68
N LYS A 82 -19.86 19.86 -13.01
CA LYS A 82 -20.66 19.08 -12.05
C LYS A 82 -21.35 17.89 -12.73
N GLY A 83 -21.30 16.72 -12.09
CA GLY A 83 -21.95 15.49 -12.56
C GLY A 83 -21.19 14.74 -13.66
N LYS A 84 -20.09 15.29 -14.17
CA LYS A 84 -19.24 14.62 -15.16
C LYS A 84 -18.30 13.62 -14.48
N ARG A 85 -18.09 12.48 -15.13
CA ARG A 85 -17.05 11.51 -14.74
C ARG A 85 -15.70 11.97 -15.27
N TYR A 86 -14.65 11.75 -14.49
CA TYR A 86 -13.30 11.98 -14.99
C TYR A 86 -12.95 10.96 -16.07
N SER A 87 -11.99 11.32 -16.93
CA SER A 87 -11.40 10.43 -17.90
C SER A 87 -9.90 10.63 -17.89
N ILE A 88 -9.15 9.57 -17.58
CA ILE A 88 -7.70 9.51 -17.69
C ILE A 88 -7.37 8.23 -18.46
N LYS A 89 -6.75 8.36 -19.62
CA LYS A 89 -6.47 7.22 -20.51
C LYS A 89 -5.56 6.20 -19.86
N PHE A 90 -4.50 6.65 -19.17
CA PHE A 90 -3.50 5.79 -18.56
C PHE A 90 -4.09 4.78 -17.57
N LEU A 91 -5.13 5.15 -16.81
CA LEU A 91 -5.78 4.26 -15.83
C LEU A 91 -6.47 3.02 -16.44
N ASN A 92 -6.64 3.01 -17.75
CA ASN A 92 -7.23 1.90 -18.51
C ASN A 92 -6.18 1.10 -19.29
N THR A 93 -4.89 1.37 -19.05
CA THR A 93 -3.79 0.69 -19.75
C THR A 93 -3.25 -0.49 -18.94
N PRO A 94 -2.69 -1.52 -19.60
CA PRO A 94 -1.92 -2.56 -18.92
C PRO A 94 -0.75 -2.01 -18.11
N GLU A 95 -0.09 -0.97 -18.60
CA GLU A 95 1.07 -0.33 -17.96
C GLU A 95 0.71 0.18 -16.56
N PHE A 96 -0.46 0.79 -16.40
CA PHE A 96 -0.95 1.21 -15.10
C PHE A 96 -1.13 0.03 -14.13
N LEU A 97 -1.68 -1.09 -14.60
CA LEU A 97 -1.84 -2.29 -13.77
C LEU A 97 -0.48 -2.88 -13.37
N HIS A 98 0.47 -2.91 -14.30
CA HIS A 98 1.84 -3.34 -14.02
C HIS A 98 2.51 -2.46 -12.97
N GLU A 99 2.33 -1.14 -13.08
CA GLU A 99 2.91 -0.19 -12.13
C GLU A 99 2.29 -0.35 -10.73
N VAL A 100 0.98 -0.56 -10.64
CA VAL A 100 0.32 -0.85 -9.36
C VAL A 100 0.91 -2.11 -8.72
N ASN A 101 1.04 -3.20 -9.46
CA ASN A 101 1.59 -4.45 -8.94
C ASN A 101 3.07 -4.29 -8.54
N ARG A 102 3.87 -3.60 -9.35
CA ARG A 102 5.27 -3.29 -9.05
C ARG A 102 5.40 -2.56 -7.72
N ILE A 103 4.57 -1.53 -7.50
CA ILE A 103 4.59 -0.74 -6.26
C ILE A 103 4.16 -1.60 -5.07
N VAL A 104 3.15 -2.45 -5.20
CA VAL A 104 2.74 -3.36 -4.12
C VAL A 104 3.91 -4.26 -3.70
N ASP A 105 4.63 -4.82 -4.68
CA ASP A 105 5.71 -5.79 -4.46
C ASP A 105 7.05 -5.16 -4.07
N ALA A 106 7.27 -3.89 -4.42
CA ALA A 106 8.55 -3.20 -4.22
C ALA A 106 9.06 -3.23 -2.77
N ILE A 107 10.35 -2.94 -2.59
CA ILE A 107 10.96 -2.75 -1.28
C ILE A 107 11.35 -1.28 -1.18
N GLY A 108 10.81 -0.57 -0.19
CA GLY A 108 11.15 0.83 0.04
C GLY A 108 9.96 1.76 -0.11
N ASP A 109 10.29 3.03 -0.34
CA ASP A 109 9.32 4.10 -0.57
C ASP A 109 9.07 4.21 -2.07
N GLU A 110 7.81 4.37 -2.44
CA GLU A 110 7.37 4.32 -3.84
C GLU A 110 6.40 5.45 -4.13
N THR A 111 6.35 5.85 -5.40
CA THR A 111 5.43 6.87 -5.90
C THR A 111 4.79 6.36 -7.17
N LEU A 112 3.48 6.42 -7.24
CA LEU A 112 2.74 6.12 -8.45
C LEU A 112 2.67 7.38 -9.32
N ILE A 113 3.24 7.29 -10.52
CA ILE A 113 3.15 8.33 -11.54
C ILE A 113 2.03 7.95 -12.52
N ILE A 114 1.05 8.84 -12.67
CA ILE A 114 -0.08 8.69 -13.59
C ILE A 114 0.13 9.64 -14.74
N GLU A 115 0.49 9.08 -15.88
CA GLU A 115 0.65 9.81 -17.14
C GLU A 115 -0.68 10.38 -17.60
N CYS A 116 -0.74 11.69 -17.77
CA CYS A 116 -1.94 12.36 -18.23
C CYS A 116 -1.63 13.58 -19.10
N SER A 117 -2.52 13.83 -20.04
CA SER A 117 -2.48 15.03 -20.87
C SER A 117 -2.94 16.25 -20.07
N GLU A 118 -2.55 17.44 -20.53
CA GLU A 118 -3.02 18.71 -19.97
C GLU A 118 -4.54 18.84 -19.93
N ALA A 119 -5.23 18.31 -20.94
CA ALA A 119 -6.69 18.33 -20.99
C ALA A 119 -7.30 17.47 -19.88
N GLU A 120 -6.69 16.32 -19.59
CA GLU A 120 -7.10 15.43 -18.51
C GLU A 120 -6.84 16.05 -17.14
N ILE A 121 -5.71 16.72 -16.92
CA ILE A 121 -5.50 17.40 -15.63
C ILE A 121 -6.47 18.58 -15.45
N LYS A 122 -6.73 19.34 -16.51
CA LYS A 122 -7.59 20.54 -16.45
C LYS A 122 -9.06 20.25 -16.14
N GLN A 123 -9.51 18.99 -16.20
CA GLN A 123 -10.89 18.60 -15.87
C GLN A 123 -11.20 18.72 -14.37
N PHE A 124 -10.17 18.61 -13.52
CA PHE A 124 -10.29 18.70 -12.07
C PHE A 124 -10.20 20.15 -11.59
N ASP A 125 -10.93 20.46 -10.53
CA ASP A 125 -10.85 21.75 -9.84
C ASP A 125 -9.79 21.69 -8.72
N ILE A 126 -8.52 21.64 -9.14
CA ILE A 126 -7.36 21.53 -8.22
C ILE A 126 -6.94 22.92 -7.68
N SER A 127 -7.71 23.98 -7.97
CA SER A 127 -7.24 25.36 -7.89
C SER A 127 -7.17 25.97 -6.48
N GLU A 128 -7.72 25.32 -5.45
CA GLU A 128 -7.66 25.85 -4.09
C GLU A 128 -7.08 24.82 -3.12
N LYS A 129 -5.81 24.97 -2.73
CA LYS A 129 -5.18 24.24 -1.60
C LYS A 129 -6.00 24.27 -0.29
N ASN A 130 -7.01 25.14 -0.18
CA ASN A 130 -7.81 25.35 1.04
C ASN A 130 -9.14 24.59 1.14
N ASN A 131 -9.62 23.89 0.09
CA ASN A 131 -10.96 23.28 0.12
C ASN A 131 -10.97 21.75 0.35
N TRP A 132 -9.81 21.09 0.33
CA TRP A 132 -9.69 19.62 0.41
C TRP A 132 -9.95 19.06 1.81
N PHE A 133 -9.50 19.75 2.86
CA PHE A 133 -9.69 19.35 4.26
C PHE A 133 -11.17 19.37 4.70
N ARG A 134 -12.08 19.98 3.93
CA ARG A 134 -13.52 19.97 4.21
C ARG A 134 -14.22 18.67 3.78
N LEU A 135 -13.57 17.82 2.98
CA LEU A 135 -14.15 16.59 2.45
C LEU A 135 -13.84 15.34 3.31
N GLY A 136 -13.17 15.50 4.46
CA GLY A 136 -12.90 14.39 5.38
C GLY A 136 -11.91 13.35 4.80
N LEU A 137 -10.96 13.81 3.99
CA LEU A 137 -9.77 13.07 3.59
C LEU A 137 -8.60 13.41 4.52
#